data_AF-X8IR02-F1
#
_entry.id   AF-X8IR02-F1
#
_cell.length_a   1.000
_cell.length_b   1.000
_cell.length_c   1.000
_cell.angle_alpha   90.00
_cell.angle_beta   90.00
_cell.angle_gamma   90.00
#
_symmetry.space_group_name_H-M   'P 1'
#
loop_
_entity.id
_entity.type
_entity.pdbx_description
1 polymer ?
#
loop_
_entity_poly.entity_id
_entity_poly.type
_entity_poly.pdbx_seq_one_letter_code
_entity_poly.pdbx_strand_id
1 'polypeptide(L)'
;MIGGYQITDIAIFFIVYSVLGWITEVIYQAVSKGLVVNRGFLNGPVCPIYGFGALFVILLVNVLDLSHSTTTSDIEVFLLGVVLSTLLELIGGYVLLKVFHARWWDYSGKPLNYHGYICLEFSLIWGFGILFIVRRIHPLTQSLLGGFSMSTLGLIVLAIAYAGFASDLVVSVLIMLGLNKKIRKLDDMQQAMREFSDELSTRIGENALSTKEHVDEYKVQSALFEADVRDMATARREEVSHELAEMKQQYELVRQELYKNLSKTSLFGSGRILKSYPDLHSVKYPELVDKIKRNFNEYRK
;
A
#
# COMPACT_ATOMS: atom_id res chain seq x y z
N MET A 1 -16.18 10.32 30.74
CA MET A 1 -15.65 8.94 30.85
C MET A 1 -16.31 8.09 29.77
N ILE A 2 -15.58 7.21 29.11
CA ILE A 2 -16.11 6.26 28.11
C ILE A 2 -15.70 4.87 28.57
N GLY A 3 -16.67 3.95 28.71
CA GLY A 3 -16.40 2.59 29.18
C GLY A 3 -15.56 2.55 30.46
N GLY A 4 -15.87 3.39 31.44
CA GLY A 4 -15.15 3.46 32.72
C GLY A 4 -13.79 4.20 32.72
N TYR A 5 -13.28 4.67 31.58
CA TYR A 5 -11.99 5.36 31.50
C TYR A 5 -12.12 6.86 31.21
N GLN A 6 -11.14 7.64 31.67
CA GLN A 6 -10.99 9.04 31.25
C GLN A 6 -10.51 9.10 29.80
N ILE A 7 -10.89 10.16 29.08
CA ILE A 7 -10.50 10.35 27.67
C ILE A 7 -8.97 10.39 27.52
N THR A 8 -8.29 10.98 28.48
CA THR A 8 -6.83 11.11 28.51
C THR A 8 -6.14 9.76 28.70
N ASP A 9 -6.72 8.84 29.48
CA ASP A 9 -6.20 7.47 29.63
C ASP A 9 -6.44 6.65 28.36
N ILE A 10 -7.62 6.77 27.75
CA ILE A 10 -7.91 6.15 26.45
C ILE A 10 -6.90 6.61 25.40
N ALA A 11 -6.57 7.91 25.40
CA ALA A 11 -5.61 8.48 24.47
C ALA A 11 -4.18 7.92 24.67
N ILE A 12 -3.76 7.66 25.91
CA ILE A 12 -2.48 6.98 26.20
C ILE A 12 -2.53 5.53 25.75
N PHE A 13 -3.58 4.80 26.14
CA PHE A 13 -3.75 3.39 25.78
C PHE A 13 -3.74 3.20 24.26
N PHE A 14 -4.36 4.11 23.49
CA PHE A 14 -4.30 4.11 22.03
C PHE A 14 -2.85 4.08 21.52
N ILE A 15 -2.00 4.99 22.02
CA ILE A 15 -0.61 5.10 21.58
C ILE A 15 0.17 3.86 22.00
N VAL A 16 0.01 3.40 23.25
CA VAL A 16 0.68 2.20 23.76
C VAL A 16 0.34 0.98 22.91
N TYR A 17 -0.95 0.72 22.66
CA TYR A 17 -1.36 -0.44 21.86
C TYR A 17 -0.99 -0.30 20.38
N SER A 18 -0.94 0.91 19.85
CA SER A 18 -0.43 1.13 18.50
C SER A 18 1.07 0.84 18.38
N VAL A 19 1.87 1.17 19.40
CA VAL A 19 3.30 0.83 19.45
C VAL A 19 3.50 -0.67 19.65
N LEU A 20 2.75 -1.29 20.56
CA LEU A 20 2.82 -2.75 20.77
C LEU A 20 2.41 -3.54 19.51
N GLY A 21 1.39 -3.06 18.79
CA GLY A 21 1.01 -3.58 17.49
C GLY A 21 2.12 -3.47 16.46
N TRP A 22 2.79 -2.31 16.40
CA TRP A 22 3.96 -2.12 15.55
C TRP A 22 5.10 -3.09 15.90
N ILE A 23 5.43 -3.26 17.18
CA ILE A 23 6.45 -4.22 17.64
C ILE A 23 6.09 -5.65 17.18
N THR A 24 4.82 -6.03 17.35
CA THR A 24 4.32 -7.35 16.95
C THR A 24 4.51 -7.58 15.45
N GLU A 25 4.16 -6.60 14.62
CA GLU A 25 4.34 -6.64 13.16
C GLU A 25 5.81 -6.73 12.74
N VAL A 26 6.71 -5.99 13.39
CA VAL A 26 8.14 -6.04 13.13
C VAL A 26 8.72 -7.41 13.49
N ILE A 27 8.34 -7.97 14.65
CA ILE A 27 8.74 -9.32 15.07
C ILE A 27 8.21 -10.36 14.09
N TYR A 28 6.93 -10.27 13.71
CA TYR A 28 6.32 -11.18 12.76
C TYR A 28 7.07 -11.20 11.41
N GLN A 29 7.45 -10.03 10.88
CA GLN A 29 8.25 -9.95 9.65
C GLN A 29 9.68 -10.45 9.81
N ALA A 30 10.31 -10.17 10.95
CA ALA A 30 11.65 -10.65 11.25
C ALA A 30 11.68 -12.19 11.30
N VAL A 31 10.70 -12.82 11.95
CA VAL A 31 10.59 -14.27 12.06
C VAL A 31 10.16 -14.92 10.75
N SER A 32 9.13 -14.38 10.09
CA SER A 32 8.53 -15.03 8.91
C SER A 32 9.33 -14.83 7.64
N LYS A 33 10.00 -13.68 7.49
CA LYS A 33 10.70 -13.28 6.25
C LYS A 33 12.18 -12.95 6.44
N GLY A 34 12.70 -12.97 7.67
CA GLY A 34 14.08 -12.57 7.95
C GLY A 34 14.35 -11.08 7.78
N LEU A 35 13.30 -10.25 7.80
CA LEU A 35 13.38 -8.82 7.49
C LEU A 35 13.00 -7.97 8.70
N VAL A 36 13.97 -7.22 9.24
CA VAL A 36 13.70 -6.17 10.23
C VAL A 36 13.40 -4.87 9.49
N VAL A 37 12.12 -4.59 9.33
CA VAL A 37 11.62 -3.42 8.57
C VAL A 37 10.53 -2.72 9.36
N ASN A 38 10.47 -1.40 9.24
CA ASN A 38 9.37 -0.65 9.84
C ASN A 38 8.06 -0.99 9.11
N ARG A 39 7.26 -1.82 9.78
CA ARG A 39 6.01 -2.38 9.30
C ARG A 39 4.85 -1.57 9.85
N GLY A 40 4.08 -0.97 8.95
CA GLY A 40 2.99 -0.06 9.30
C GLY A 40 2.79 1.00 8.23
N PHE A 41 1.64 1.67 8.26
CA PHE A 41 1.33 2.74 7.31
C PHE A 41 2.17 3.98 7.56
N LEU A 42 2.24 4.34 8.84
CA LEU A 42 3.03 5.42 9.37
C LEU A 42 4.54 5.16 9.23
N ASN A 43 5.36 6.22 9.23
CA ASN A 43 6.81 6.08 9.23
C ASN A 43 7.39 6.01 10.65
N GLY A 44 6.63 6.37 11.67
CA GLY A 44 6.94 6.15 13.07
C GLY A 44 6.64 4.72 13.53
N PRO A 45 7.05 4.36 14.75
CA PRO A 45 6.85 3.03 15.33
C PRO A 45 5.43 2.86 15.88
N VAL A 46 4.41 3.20 15.09
CA VAL A 46 3.01 3.26 15.51
C VAL A 46 2.14 2.62 14.44
N CYS A 47 1.33 1.64 14.82
CA CYS A 47 0.37 1.00 13.94
C CYS A 47 -1.06 1.24 14.47
N PRO A 48 -1.76 2.31 13.98
CA PRO A 48 -3.04 2.77 14.53
C PRO A 48 -4.12 1.69 14.60
N ILE A 49 -4.09 0.78 13.62
CA ILE A 49 -5.07 -0.30 13.47
C ILE A 49 -5.12 -1.21 14.71
N TYR A 50 -3.96 -1.46 15.35
CA TYR A 50 -3.85 -2.21 16.59
C TYR A 50 -4.31 -1.41 17.80
N GLY A 51 -4.00 -0.10 17.82
CA GLY A 51 -4.47 0.82 18.86
C GLY A 51 -6.00 0.82 18.93
N PHE A 52 -6.66 1.01 17.79
CA PHE A 52 -8.12 0.96 17.70
C PHE A 52 -8.68 -0.42 18.05
N GLY A 53 -8.09 -1.50 17.52
CA GLY A 53 -8.57 -2.87 17.77
C GLY A 53 -8.52 -3.24 19.25
N ALA A 54 -7.37 -3.03 19.91
CA ALA A 54 -7.22 -3.31 21.33
C ALA A 54 -8.14 -2.44 22.19
N LEU A 55 -8.18 -1.13 21.92
CA LEU A 55 -9.04 -0.22 22.68
C LEU A 55 -10.51 -0.57 22.58
N PHE A 56 -11.00 -0.88 21.38
CA PHE A 56 -12.41 -1.16 21.18
C PHE A 56 -12.83 -2.40 21.98
N VAL A 57 -12.00 -3.45 21.99
CA VAL A 57 -12.25 -4.63 22.82
C VAL A 57 -12.16 -4.30 24.31
N ILE A 58 -11.14 -3.56 24.76
CA ILE A 58 -10.99 -3.18 26.18
C ILE A 58 -12.20 -2.39 26.68
N LEU A 59 -12.68 -1.42 25.89
CA LEU A 59 -13.86 -0.63 26.24
C LEU A 59 -15.11 -1.51 26.31
N LEU A 60 -15.30 -2.45 25.37
CA LEU A 60 -16.42 -3.39 25.42
C LEU A 60 -16.33 -4.35 26.60
N VAL A 61 -15.15 -4.89 26.89
CA VAL A 61 -14.92 -5.76 28.05
C VAL A 61 -15.31 -5.04 29.34
N ASN A 62 -14.97 -3.76 29.47
CA ASN A 62 -15.34 -3.01 30.66
C ASN A 62 -16.84 -2.66 30.72
N VAL A 63 -17.47 -2.36 29.57
CA VAL A 63 -18.92 -2.08 29.49
C VAL A 63 -19.76 -3.33 29.76
N LEU A 64 -19.29 -4.51 29.32
CA LEU A 64 -19.96 -5.79 29.47
C LEU A 64 -19.60 -6.51 30.77
N ASP A 65 -18.81 -5.88 31.65
CA ASP A 65 -18.32 -6.44 32.91
C ASP A 65 -17.58 -7.79 32.76
N LEU A 66 -16.84 -7.94 31.65
CA LEU A 66 -16.04 -9.13 31.33
C LEU A 66 -14.61 -9.06 31.87
N SER A 67 -14.33 -8.06 32.71
CA SER A 67 -13.01 -7.80 33.29
C SER A 67 -12.52 -8.95 34.17
N HIS A 68 -13.43 -9.70 34.80
CA HIS A 68 -13.12 -10.88 35.60
C HIS A 68 -12.64 -12.05 34.72
N SER A 69 -11.62 -12.79 35.16
CA SER A 69 -11.10 -13.96 34.42
C SER A 69 -11.79 -15.23 34.91
N THR A 70 -12.83 -15.62 34.17
CA THR A 70 -13.50 -16.92 34.25
C THR A 70 -13.48 -17.57 32.88
N THR A 71 -13.63 -18.90 32.78
CA THR A 71 -13.64 -19.61 31.49
C THR A 71 -14.66 -19.03 30.51
N THR A 72 -15.86 -18.69 30.97
CA THR A 72 -16.91 -18.09 30.12
C THR A 72 -16.46 -16.73 29.58
N SER A 73 -16.02 -15.84 30.47
CA SER A 73 -15.55 -14.50 30.06
C SER A 73 -14.31 -14.54 29.17
N ASP A 74 -13.41 -15.51 29.35
CA ASP A 74 -12.23 -15.68 28.48
C ASP A 74 -12.65 -16.06 27.06
N ILE A 75 -13.64 -16.94 26.92
CA ILE A 75 -14.22 -17.31 25.64
C ILE A 75 -14.92 -16.08 25.01
N GLU A 76 -15.67 -15.31 25.79
CA GLU A 76 -16.35 -14.10 25.30
C GLU A 76 -15.35 -13.04 24.82
N VAL A 77 -14.30 -12.77 25.60
CA VAL A 77 -13.22 -11.84 25.21
C VAL A 77 -12.50 -12.35 23.95
N PHE A 78 -12.23 -13.65 23.86
CA PHE A 78 -11.64 -14.26 22.68
C PHE A 78 -12.53 -14.03 21.45
N LEU A 79 -13.83 -14.34 21.53
CA LEU A 79 -14.78 -14.19 20.42
C LEU A 79 -14.94 -12.71 20.01
N LEU A 80 -15.01 -11.79 20.98
CA LEU A 80 -14.98 -10.36 20.70
C LEU A 80 -13.70 -9.97 19.96
N GLY A 81 -12.55 -10.46 20.42
CA GLY A 81 -11.26 -10.26 19.75
C GLY A 81 -11.26 -10.76 18.31
N VAL A 82 -11.74 -11.98 18.07
CA VAL A 82 -11.85 -12.57 16.71
C VAL A 82 -12.73 -11.70 15.82
N VAL A 83 -13.96 -11.38 16.25
CA VAL A 83 -14.93 -10.64 15.43
C VAL A 83 -14.42 -9.24 15.12
N LEU A 84 -13.92 -8.53 16.13
CA LEU A 84 -13.55 -7.12 16.00
C LEU A 84 -12.25 -6.94 15.23
N SER A 85 -11.24 -7.77 15.48
CA SER A 85 -10.01 -7.75 14.68
C SER A 85 -10.29 -8.07 13.21
N THR A 86 -11.12 -9.07 12.93
CA THR A 86 -11.52 -9.46 11.57
C THR A 86 -12.28 -8.34 10.86
N LEU A 87 -13.23 -7.70 11.55
CA LEU A 87 -13.98 -6.57 10.98
C LEU A 87 -13.06 -5.39 10.68
N LEU A 88 -12.15 -5.09 11.59
CA LEU A 88 -11.23 -3.97 11.49
C LEU A 88 -10.20 -4.22 10.37
N GLU A 89 -9.72 -5.44 10.21
CA GLU A 89 -8.87 -5.86 9.10
C GLU A 89 -9.59 -5.79 7.76
N LEU A 90 -10.86 -6.23 7.69
CA LEU A 90 -11.68 -6.14 6.49
C LEU A 90 -11.92 -4.68 6.07
N ILE A 91 -12.33 -3.82 7.02
CA ILE A 91 -12.54 -2.39 6.77
C ILE A 91 -11.22 -1.72 6.39
N GLY A 92 -10.14 -1.99 7.12
CA GLY A 92 -8.81 -1.44 6.87
C GLY A 92 -8.31 -1.81 5.48
N GLY A 93 -8.40 -3.08 5.10
CA GLY A 93 -8.04 -3.56 3.77
C GLY A 93 -8.90 -2.93 2.66
N TYR A 94 -10.20 -2.76 2.90
CA TYR A 94 -11.10 -2.10 1.95
C TYR A 94 -10.78 -0.61 1.77
N VAL A 95 -10.54 0.12 2.87
CA VAL A 95 -10.16 1.54 2.84
C VAL A 95 -8.83 1.72 2.11
N LEU A 96 -7.82 0.90 2.42
CA LEU A 96 -6.53 0.93 1.72
C LEU A 96 -6.71 0.69 0.21
N LEU A 97 -7.57 -0.26 -0.18
CA LEU A 97 -7.87 -0.49 -1.58
C LEU A 97 -8.56 0.73 -2.23
N LYS A 98 -9.55 1.33 -1.58
CA LYS A 98 -10.32 2.43 -2.18
C LYS A 98 -9.51 3.73 -2.29
N VAL A 99 -8.71 4.05 -1.27
CA VAL A 99 -7.95 5.30 -1.20
C VAL A 99 -6.64 5.20 -1.97
N PHE A 100 -5.93 4.07 -1.85
CA PHE A 100 -4.59 3.93 -2.42
C PHE A 100 -4.50 2.97 -3.61
N HIS A 101 -5.59 2.28 -3.97
CA HIS A 101 -5.62 1.30 -5.07
C HIS A 101 -4.55 0.21 -4.92
N ALA A 102 -4.20 -0.12 -3.68
CA ALA A 102 -3.17 -1.08 -3.33
C ALA A 102 -3.65 -1.99 -2.20
N ARG A 103 -3.28 -3.27 -2.29
CA ARG A 103 -3.46 -4.27 -1.24
C ARG A 103 -2.13 -4.46 -0.52
N TRP A 104 -2.15 -4.38 0.80
CA TRP A 104 -0.95 -4.45 1.64
C TRP A 104 -0.64 -5.89 2.05
N TRP A 105 -1.66 -6.71 2.11
CA TRP A 105 -1.59 -8.15 2.34
C TRP A 105 -2.58 -8.84 1.39
N ASP A 106 -2.35 -10.13 1.17
CA ASP A 106 -3.22 -10.98 0.38
C ASP A 106 -3.27 -12.39 0.98
N TYR A 107 -4.44 -12.77 1.48
CA TYR A 107 -4.71 -14.09 2.07
C TYR A 107 -5.41 -15.05 1.09
N SER A 108 -5.42 -14.76 -0.21
CA SER A 108 -6.09 -15.62 -1.20
C SER A 108 -5.58 -17.07 -1.21
N GLY A 109 -4.32 -17.28 -0.82
CA GLY A 109 -3.71 -18.61 -0.69
C GLY A 109 -4.00 -19.33 0.64
N LYS A 110 -4.74 -18.72 1.58
CA LYS A 110 -5.06 -19.31 2.88
C LYS A 110 -6.46 -19.94 2.89
N PRO A 111 -6.68 -21.03 3.66
CA PRO A 111 -7.99 -21.64 3.77
C PRO A 111 -8.99 -20.68 4.44
N LEU A 112 -10.26 -20.78 4.04
CA LEU A 112 -11.35 -19.96 4.59
C LEU A 112 -11.04 -18.45 4.55
N ASN A 113 -10.44 -17.99 3.44
CA ASN A 113 -10.23 -16.58 3.18
C ASN A 113 -11.47 -15.93 2.55
N TYR A 114 -11.60 -14.62 2.73
CA TYR A 114 -12.62 -13.81 2.06
C TYR A 114 -11.96 -12.76 1.17
N HIS A 115 -12.02 -12.98 -0.17
CA HIS A 115 -11.45 -12.10 -1.20
C HIS A 115 -9.98 -11.70 -0.95
N GLY A 116 -9.23 -12.51 -0.20
CA GLY A 116 -7.87 -12.22 0.25
C GLY A 116 -7.72 -11.14 1.33
N TYR A 117 -8.79 -10.55 1.87
CA TYR A 117 -8.71 -9.52 2.91
C TYR A 117 -8.50 -10.07 4.31
N ILE A 118 -9.18 -11.17 4.61
CA ILE A 118 -9.17 -11.82 5.93
C ILE A 118 -9.12 -13.33 5.71
N CYS A 119 -8.64 -14.07 6.71
CA CYS A 119 -8.75 -15.53 6.75
C CYS A 119 -8.88 -16.03 8.18
N LEU A 120 -9.49 -17.21 8.35
CA LEU A 120 -9.80 -17.76 9.66
C LEU A 120 -8.55 -17.92 10.55
N GLU A 121 -7.42 -18.32 9.98
CA GLU A 121 -6.16 -18.51 10.71
C GLU A 121 -5.74 -17.24 11.46
N PHE A 122 -5.67 -16.10 10.76
CA PHE A 122 -5.30 -14.82 11.38
C PHE A 122 -6.40 -14.31 12.32
N SER A 123 -7.68 -14.47 11.97
CA SER A 123 -8.80 -14.14 12.86
C SER A 123 -8.67 -14.82 14.23
N LEU A 124 -8.31 -16.10 14.27
CA LEU A 124 -8.11 -16.85 15.52
C LEU A 124 -6.86 -16.40 16.28
N ILE A 125 -5.74 -16.17 15.57
CA ILE A 125 -4.50 -15.65 16.17
C ILE A 125 -4.77 -14.31 16.85
N TRP A 126 -5.50 -13.41 16.19
CA TRP A 126 -5.87 -12.12 16.76
C TRP A 126 -6.81 -12.25 17.96
N GLY A 127 -7.73 -13.21 17.95
CA GLY A 127 -8.55 -13.55 19.12
C GLY A 127 -7.72 -13.89 20.36
N PHE A 128 -6.72 -14.77 20.22
CA PHE A 128 -5.82 -15.11 21.32
C PHE A 128 -4.93 -13.93 21.72
N GLY A 129 -4.45 -13.15 20.75
CA GLY A 129 -3.67 -11.94 20.99
C GLY A 129 -4.44 -10.92 21.84
N ILE A 130 -5.71 -10.67 21.49
CA ILE A 130 -6.59 -9.79 22.26
C ILE A 130 -6.86 -10.33 23.65
N LEU A 131 -7.15 -11.63 23.80
CA LEU A 131 -7.32 -12.25 25.11
C LEU A 131 -6.08 -12.04 25.98
N PHE A 132 -4.88 -12.24 25.43
CA PHE A 132 -3.64 -11.99 26.14
C PHE A 132 -3.47 -10.51 26.52
N ILE A 133 -3.78 -9.59 25.61
CA ILE A 133 -3.74 -8.15 25.89
C ILE A 133 -4.68 -7.80 27.04
N VAL A 134 -5.95 -8.18 26.97
CA VAL A 134 -6.96 -7.86 27.98
C VAL A 134 -6.61 -8.45 29.34
N ARG A 135 -6.10 -9.69 29.39
CA ARG A 135 -5.83 -10.39 30.66
C ARG A 135 -4.49 -10.07 31.29
N ARG A 136 -3.46 -9.73 30.49
CA ARG A 136 -2.09 -9.58 30.99
C ARG A 136 -1.53 -8.19 30.76
N ILE A 137 -1.62 -7.68 29.55
CA ILE A 137 -0.99 -6.41 29.18
C ILE A 137 -1.80 -5.21 29.69
N HIS A 138 -3.12 -5.25 29.58
CA HIS A 138 -3.98 -4.13 29.95
C HIS A 138 -3.96 -3.83 31.46
N PRO A 139 -4.08 -4.80 32.38
CA PRO A 139 -3.95 -4.53 33.81
C PRO A 139 -2.60 -3.93 34.18
N LEU A 140 -1.51 -4.37 33.53
CA LEU A 140 -0.17 -3.80 33.70
C LEU A 140 -0.10 -2.37 33.14
N THR A 141 -0.68 -2.13 31.96
CA THR A 141 -0.72 -0.79 31.36
C THR A 141 -1.51 0.18 32.23
N GLN A 142 -2.64 -0.27 32.77
CA GLN A 142 -3.49 0.52 33.66
C GLN A 142 -2.81 0.80 35.00
N SER A 143 -2.09 -0.16 35.58
CA SER A 143 -1.37 0.07 36.84
C SER A 143 -0.19 1.03 36.69
N LEU A 144 0.50 0.99 35.54
CA LEU A 144 1.66 1.85 35.28
C LEU A 144 1.27 3.26 34.80
N LEU A 145 0.21 3.38 34.00
CA LEU A 145 -0.13 4.63 33.30
C LEU A 145 -1.49 5.20 33.68
N GLY A 146 -2.30 4.48 34.47
CA GLY A 146 -3.61 4.96 34.93
C GLY A 146 -3.46 6.25 35.73
N GLY A 147 -4.14 7.31 35.29
CA GLY A 147 -4.06 8.62 35.95
C GLY A 147 -2.77 9.40 35.69
N PHE A 148 -1.75 8.83 35.03
CA PHE A 148 -0.57 9.58 34.60
C PHE A 148 -0.96 10.78 33.73
N SER A 149 -1.97 10.56 32.88
CA SER A 149 -2.55 11.54 31.97
C SER A 149 -3.23 12.73 32.66
N MET A 150 -3.53 12.63 33.97
CA MET A 150 -4.10 13.72 34.76
C MET A 150 -3.04 14.68 35.31
N SER A 151 -1.76 14.30 35.25
CA SER A 151 -0.66 15.19 35.60
C SER A 151 -0.33 16.16 34.46
N THR A 152 0.15 17.36 34.78
CA THR A 152 0.60 18.33 33.76
C THR A 152 1.67 17.74 32.84
N LEU A 153 2.60 16.94 33.39
CA LEU A 153 3.60 16.24 32.61
C LEU A 153 2.97 15.23 31.64
N GLY A 154 1.99 14.44 32.11
CA GLY A 154 1.26 13.49 31.29
C GLY A 154 0.52 14.16 30.13
N LEU A 155 -0.10 15.32 30.36
CA LEU A 155 -0.75 16.10 29.30
C LEU A 155 0.26 16.64 28.28
N ILE A 156 1.42 17.12 28.71
CA ILE A 156 2.48 17.59 27.81
C ILE A 156 3.01 16.44 26.95
N VAL A 157 3.31 15.29 27.56
CA VAL A 157 3.77 14.09 26.85
C VAL A 157 2.72 13.63 25.83
N LEU A 158 1.44 13.62 26.23
CA LEU A 158 0.35 13.25 25.36
C LEU A 158 0.22 14.22 24.18
N ALA A 159 0.30 15.53 24.42
CA ALA A 159 0.24 16.55 23.38
C ALA A 159 1.37 16.38 22.35
N ILE A 160 2.61 16.17 22.82
CA ILE A 160 3.77 15.92 21.95
C ILE A 160 3.58 14.63 21.15
N ALA A 161 3.15 13.54 21.80
CA ALA A 161 2.92 12.26 21.14
C ALA A 161 1.86 12.36 20.03
N TYR A 162 0.74 13.04 20.29
CA TYR A 162 -0.31 13.24 19.30
C TYR A 162 0.08 14.22 18.20
N ALA A 163 0.86 15.26 18.51
CA ALA A 163 1.42 16.14 17.49
C ALA A 163 2.35 15.38 16.54
N GLY A 164 3.23 14.52 17.08
CA GLY A 164 4.09 13.63 16.29
C GLY A 164 3.29 12.63 15.45
N PHE A 165 2.30 11.98 16.06
CA PHE A 165 1.39 11.06 15.37
C PHE A 165 0.65 11.72 14.22
N ALA A 166 0.04 12.89 14.44
CA ALA A 166 -0.70 13.61 13.41
C ALA A 166 0.22 14.07 12.28
N SER A 167 1.42 14.57 12.62
CA SER A 167 2.42 14.99 11.64
C SER A 167 2.85 13.83 10.75
N ASP A 168 3.16 12.67 11.36
CA ASP A 168 3.57 11.48 10.59
C ASP A 168 2.41 10.89 9.78
N LEU A 169 1.18 10.94 10.26
CA LEU A 169 0.00 10.57 9.48
C LEU A 169 -0.12 11.42 8.22
N VAL A 170 -0.05 12.74 8.35
CA VAL A 170 -0.12 13.67 7.20
C VAL A 170 1.01 13.39 6.21
N VAL A 171 2.25 13.29 6.71
CA VAL A 171 3.43 13.00 5.87
C VAL A 171 3.28 11.66 5.15
N SER A 172 2.85 10.60 5.86
CA SER A 172 2.66 9.27 5.28
C SER A 172 1.59 9.26 4.18
N VAL A 173 0.47 9.96 4.39
CA VAL A 173 -0.58 10.12 3.37
C VAL A 173 -0.05 10.86 2.14
N LEU A 174 0.65 11.98 2.32
CA LEU A 174 1.21 12.75 1.21
C LEU A 174 2.22 11.94 0.39
N ILE A 175 3.07 11.17 1.08
CA ILE A 175 4.04 10.26 0.44
C ILE A 175 3.34 9.21 -0.40
N MET A 176 2.28 8.57 0.12
CA MET A 176 1.56 7.53 -0.59
C MET A 176 0.77 8.09 -1.80
N LEU A 177 0.13 9.24 -1.64
CA LEU A 177 -0.56 9.93 -2.76
C LEU A 177 0.43 10.37 -3.84
N GLY A 178 1.60 10.88 -3.44
CA GLY A 178 2.68 11.25 -4.36
C GLY A 178 3.22 10.04 -5.14
N LEU A 179 3.40 8.90 -4.46
CA LEU A 179 3.80 7.65 -5.10
C LEU A 179 2.77 7.19 -6.14
N ASN A 180 1.48 7.20 -5.79
CA ASN A 180 0.40 6.83 -6.70
C ASN A 180 0.33 7.74 -7.93
N LYS A 181 0.57 9.05 -7.77
CA LYS A 181 0.64 9.98 -8.92
C LYS A 181 1.82 9.66 -9.85
N LYS A 182 2.99 9.33 -9.30
CA LYS A 182 4.17 8.94 -10.10
C LYS A 182 3.95 7.63 -10.86
N ILE A 183 3.36 6.63 -10.21
CA ILE A 183 3.00 5.35 -10.87
C ILE A 183 1.99 5.60 -11.98
N ARG A 184 0.94 6.39 -11.72
CA ARG A 184 -0.05 6.76 -12.74
C ARG A 184 0.59 7.43 -13.96
N LYS A 185 1.48 8.40 -13.74
CA LYS A 185 2.17 9.09 -14.84
C LYS A 185 2.96 8.11 -15.71
N LEU A 186 3.64 7.14 -15.11
CA LEU A 186 4.37 6.12 -15.86
C LEU A 186 3.45 5.20 -16.66
N ASP A 187 2.29 4.85 -16.12
CA ASP A 187 1.27 4.05 -16.80
C ASP A 187 0.66 4.79 -17.99
N ASP A 188 0.24 6.05 -17.79
CA ASP A 188 -0.31 6.90 -18.85
C ASP A 188 0.70 7.05 -20.02
N MET A 189 2.00 7.21 -19.70
CA MET A 189 3.06 7.25 -20.72
C MET A 189 3.25 5.91 -21.44
N GLN A 190 3.15 4.77 -20.73
CA GLN A 190 3.21 3.45 -21.36
C GLN A 190 2.03 3.21 -22.30
N GLN A 191 0.83 3.63 -21.91
CA GLN A 191 -0.36 3.51 -22.72
C GLN A 191 -0.25 4.40 -23.98
N ALA A 192 0.14 5.67 -23.82
CA ALA A 192 0.33 6.57 -24.96
C ALA A 192 1.36 6.03 -25.97
N MET A 193 2.48 5.45 -25.50
CA MET A 193 3.46 4.82 -26.38
C MET A 193 2.92 3.58 -27.11
N ARG A 194 2.06 2.78 -26.46
CA ARG A 194 1.42 1.62 -27.10
C ARG A 194 0.42 2.05 -28.16
N GLU A 195 -0.46 2.99 -27.83
CA GLU A 195 -1.45 3.54 -28.77
C GLU A 195 -0.78 4.16 -29.99
N PHE A 196 0.27 4.96 -29.78
CA PHE A 196 1.05 5.55 -30.87
C PHE A 196 1.74 4.49 -31.74
N SER A 197 2.26 3.42 -31.13
CA SER A 197 2.87 2.29 -31.85
C SER A 197 1.84 1.47 -32.66
N ASP A 198 0.63 1.26 -32.13
CA ASP A 198 -0.42 0.50 -32.78
C ASP A 198 -1.06 1.31 -33.93
N GLU A 199 -1.23 2.62 -33.76
CA GLU A 199 -1.67 3.52 -34.82
C GLU A 199 -0.66 3.53 -35.99
N LEU A 200 0.63 3.56 -35.69
CA LEU A 200 1.69 3.42 -36.69
C LEU A 200 1.59 2.08 -37.43
N SER A 201 1.42 0.98 -36.70
CA SER A 201 1.34 -0.36 -37.28
C SER A 201 0.15 -0.48 -38.24
N THR A 202 -1.00 0.04 -37.84
CA THR A 202 -2.25 -0.03 -38.61
C THR A 202 -2.17 0.81 -39.87
N ARG A 203 -1.75 2.09 -39.77
CA ARG A 203 -1.66 2.98 -40.94
C ARG A 203 -0.57 2.57 -41.92
N ILE A 204 0.55 2.02 -41.44
CA ILE A 204 1.57 1.42 -42.32
C ILE A 204 1.01 0.19 -43.02
N GLY A 205 0.27 -0.67 -42.31
CA GLY A 205 -0.34 -1.87 -42.86
C GLY A 205 -1.35 -1.56 -43.96
N GLU A 206 -2.27 -0.62 -43.70
CA GLU A 206 -3.31 -0.21 -44.65
C GLU A 206 -2.74 0.49 -45.88
N ASN A 207 -1.79 1.42 -45.71
CA ASN A 207 -1.16 2.09 -46.85
C ASN A 207 -0.33 1.13 -47.71
N ALA A 208 0.34 0.14 -47.11
CA ALA A 208 1.08 -0.87 -47.87
C ALA A 208 0.16 -1.78 -48.71
N LEU A 209 -1.08 -2.01 -48.26
CA LEU A 209 -2.09 -2.81 -48.95
C LEU A 209 -2.78 -1.99 -50.07
N SER A 210 -3.22 -0.75 -49.78
CA SER A 210 -3.90 0.11 -50.77
C SER A 210 -2.98 0.58 -51.90
N THR A 211 -1.71 0.83 -51.60
CA THR A 211 -0.70 1.19 -52.61
C THR A 211 -0.44 0.02 -53.56
N LYS A 212 -0.52 -1.23 -53.07
CA LYS A 212 -0.38 -2.43 -53.92
C LYS A 212 -1.54 -2.57 -54.91
N GLU A 213 -2.77 -2.28 -54.48
CA GLU A 213 -3.96 -2.37 -55.33
C GLU A 213 -4.00 -1.27 -56.41
N HIS A 214 -3.62 -0.03 -56.10
CA HIS A 214 -3.66 1.07 -57.08
C HIS A 214 -2.49 1.08 -58.08
N VAL A 215 -1.36 0.44 -57.76
CA VAL A 215 -0.19 0.35 -58.65
C VAL A 215 -0.41 -0.66 -59.79
N ASP A 216 -1.20 -1.72 -59.59
CA ASP A 216 -1.55 -2.66 -60.65
C ASP A 216 -2.46 -2.04 -61.74
N GLU A 217 -3.13 -0.92 -61.43
CA GLU A 217 -4.13 -0.27 -62.31
C GLU A 217 -3.55 0.78 -63.29
N TYR A 218 -2.38 1.38 -63.05
CA TYR A 218 -1.82 2.49 -63.88
C TYR A 218 -0.38 2.26 -64.36
N LYS A 219 -0.22 1.56 -65.49
CA LYS A 219 1.07 1.01 -65.98
C LYS A 219 2.07 1.95 -66.69
N VAL A 220 1.97 3.29 -66.66
CA VAL A 220 2.92 4.14 -67.44
C VAL A 220 3.65 5.23 -66.64
N GLN A 221 3.34 5.42 -65.36
CA GLN A 221 4.08 6.36 -64.49
C GLN A 221 4.42 5.74 -63.11
N SER A 222 4.30 4.41 -63.01
CA SER A 222 4.32 3.68 -61.74
C SER A 222 5.68 3.75 -61.04
N ALA A 223 6.81 3.60 -61.74
CA ALA A 223 8.11 3.53 -61.07
C ALA A 223 8.52 4.85 -60.38
N LEU A 224 8.24 6.01 -61.00
CA LEU A 224 8.52 7.33 -60.43
C LEU A 224 7.56 7.66 -59.29
N PHE A 225 6.27 7.35 -59.46
CA PHE A 225 5.26 7.51 -58.42
C PHE A 225 5.49 6.57 -57.23
N GLU A 226 5.84 5.30 -57.47
CA GLU A 226 6.21 4.32 -56.46
C GLU A 226 7.44 4.77 -55.67
N ALA A 227 8.45 5.34 -56.34
CA ALA A 227 9.62 5.90 -55.67
C ALA A 227 9.24 7.08 -54.75
N ASP A 228 8.44 8.02 -55.25
CA ASP A 228 8.01 9.21 -54.48
C ASP A 228 7.14 8.83 -53.27
N VAL A 229 6.20 7.89 -53.45
CA VAL A 229 5.37 7.34 -52.37
C VAL A 229 6.22 6.59 -51.34
N ARG A 230 7.23 5.84 -51.80
CA ARG A 230 8.15 5.10 -50.93
C ARG A 230 9.03 6.05 -50.12
N ASP A 231 9.51 7.13 -50.73
CA ASP A 231 10.30 8.17 -50.07
C ASP A 231 9.48 8.96 -49.04
N MET A 232 8.21 9.27 -49.34
CA MET A 232 7.30 9.85 -48.35
C MET A 232 7.00 8.88 -47.20
N ALA A 233 6.81 7.59 -47.49
CA ALA A 233 6.56 6.58 -46.48
C ALA A 233 7.78 6.32 -45.57
N THR A 234 9.01 6.37 -46.12
CA THR A 234 10.25 6.27 -45.33
C THR A 234 10.45 7.51 -44.48
N ALA A 235 10.31 8.72 -45.04
CA ALA A 235 10.42 9.96 -44.27
C ALA A 235 9.42 10.01 -43.11
N ARG A 236 8.17 9.58 -43.34
CA ARG A 236 7.15 9.50 -42.28
C ARG A 236 7.46 8.44 -41.24
N ARG A 237 8.00 7.28 -41.64
CA ARG A 237 8.47 6.24 -40.70
C ARG A 237 9.60 6.75 -39.82
N GLU A 238 10.53 7.50 -40.38
CA GLU A 238 11.63 8.12 -39.63
C GLU A 238 11.10 9.12 -38.61
N GLU A 239 10.22 10.03 -39.01
CA GLU A 239 9.56 11.02 -38.13
C GLU A 239 8.86 10.35 -36.94
N VAL A 240 8.03 9.33 -37.21
CA VAL A 240 7.32 8.60 -36.16
C VAL A 240 8.28 7.80 -35.27
N SER A 241 9.32 7.20 -35.85
CA SER A 241 10.33 6.48 -35.07
C SER A 241 11.08 7.42 -34.11
N HIS A 242 11.32 8.66 -34.54
CA HIS A 242 11.93 9.70 -33.73
C HIS A 242 11.01 10.12 -32.58
N GLU A 243 9.74 10.38 -32.85
CA GLU A 243 8.75 10.73 -31.82
C GLU A 243 8.58 9.60 -30.78
N LEU A 244 8.51 8.34 -31.22
CA LEU A 244 8.47 7.19 -30.31
C LEU A 244 9.75 7.07 -29.48
N ALA A 245 10.92 7.41 -30.05
CA ALA A 245 12.18 7.43 -29.32
C ALA A 245 12.21 8.52 -28.25
N GLU A 246 11.68 9.70 -28.54
CA GLU A 246 11.53 10.79 -27.57
C GLU A 246 10.60 10.40 -26.42
N MET A 247 9.43 9.82 -26.73
CA MET A 247 8.50 9.33 -25.70
C MET A 247 9.16 8.29 -24.78
N LYS A 248 9.90 7.34 -25.37
CA LYS A 248 10.67 6.34 -24.62
C LYS A 248 11.73 7.00 -23.74
N GLN A 249 12.44 8.00 -24.24
CA GLN A 249 13.44 8.72 -23.47
C GLN A 249 12.82 9.46 -22.27
N GLN A 250 11.69 10.14 -22.48
CA GLN A 250 10.96 10.80 -21.38
C GLN A 250 10.47 9.79 -20.35
N TYR A 251 9.94 8.65 -20.78
CA TYR A 251 9.51 7.58 -19.89
C TYR A 251 10.66 7.06 -19.03
N GLU A 252 11.82 6.81 -19.65
CA GLU A 252 13.02 6.35 -18.94
C GLU A 252 13.51 7.37 -17.91
N LEU A 253 13.49 8.67 -18.22
CA LEU A 253 13.86 9.73 -17.28
C LEU A 253 12.95 9.75 -16.05
N VAL A 254 11.63 9.73 -16.25
CA VAL A 254 10.65 9.73 -15.14
C VAL A 254 10.80 8.46 -14.31
N ARG A 255 11.05 7.31 -14.96
CA ARG A 255 11.24 6.02 -14.28
C ARG A 255 12.51 6.01 -13.44
N GLN A 256 13.62 6.51 -13.97
CA GLN A 256 14.88 6.64 -13.24
C GLN A 256 14.75 7.59 -12.04
N GLU A 257 14.04 8.70 -12.21
CA GLU A 257 13.78 9.63 -11.11
C GLU A 257 12.96 8.97 -10.00
N LEU A 258 11.94 8.17 -10.36
CA LEU A 258 11.19 7.37 -9.40
C LEU A 258 12.10 6.40 -8.64
N TYR A 259 12.94 5.62 -9.34
CA TYR A 259 13.85 4.67 -8.69
C TYR A 259 14.86 5.34 -7.78
N LYS A 260 15.44 6.47 -8.20
CA LYS A 260 16.34 7.27 -7.37
C LYS A 260 15.64 7.81 -6.12
N ASN A 261 14.37 8.21 -6.24
CA ASN A 261 13.59 8.64 -5.09
C ASN A 261 13.27 7.47 -4.14
N LEU A 262 12.92 6.30 -4.67
CA LEU A 262 12.65 5.09 -3.89
C LEU A 262 13.90 4.61 -3.14
N SER A 263 15.08 4.63 -3.77
CA SER A 263 16.32 4.21 -3.12
C SER A 263 16.72 5.14 -1.96
N LYS A 264 16.60 6.46 -2.18
CA LYS A 264 16.84 7.48 -1.15
C LYS A 264 15.86 7.38 0.03
N THR A 265 14.62 6.99 -0.23
CA THR A 265 13.54 6.90 0.77
C THR A 265 13.34 5.49 1.31
N SER A 266 14.38 4.65 1.25
CA SER A 266 14.33 3.24 1.66
C SER A 266 14.17 3.01 3.16
N LEU A 267 14.56 3.99 3.99
CA LEU A 267 14.36 3.98 5.44
C LEU A 267 13.10 4.74 5.87
N PHE A 268 12.79 5.84 5.18
CA PHE A 268 11.65 6.71 5.46
C PHE A 268 10.98 7.15 4.16
N GLY A 269 9.68 6.92 4.01
CA GLY A 269 8.90 7.29 2.83
C GLY A 269 8.58 6.17 1.83
N SER A 270 8.50 6.49 0.53
CA SER A 270 7.93 5.56 -0.47
C SER A 270 8.77 4.29 -0.67
N GLY A 271 10.10 4.40 -0.62
CA GLY A 271 10.99 3.23 -0.69
C GLY A 271 10.81 2.26 0.47
N ARG A 272 10.60 2.80 1.69
CA ARG A 272 10.26 2.02 2.88
C ARG A 272 8.99 1.21 2.65
N ILE A 273 7.92 1.80 2.10
CA ILE A 273 6.66 1.08 1.85
C ILE A 273 6.88 -0.14 0.97
N LEU A 274 7.58 0.02 -0.16
CA LEU A 274 7.87 -1.11 -1.06
C LEU A 274 8.75 -2.18 -0.41
N LYS A 275 9.72 -1.77 0.43
CA LYS A 275 10.56 -2.69 1.20
C LYS A 275 9.77 -3.43 2.28
N SER A 276 8.89 -2.73 2.98
CA SER A 276 8.12 -3.26 4.10
C SER A 276 6.99 -4.17 3.64
N TYR A 277 6.45 -3.96 2.43
CA TYR A 277 5.35 -4.73 1.86
C TYR A 277 5.76 -5.39 0.52
N PRO A 278 6.58 -6.47 0.55
CA PRO A 278 6.99 -7.16 -0.66
C PRO A 278 5.79 -7.72 -1.45
N ASP A 279 4.73 -8.13 -0.75
CA ASP A 279 3.50 -8.68 -1.35
C ASP A 279 2.50 -7.59 -1.77
N LEU A 280 2.88 -6.30 -1.73
CA LEU A 280 1.97 -5.19 -2.03
C LEU A 280 1.44 -5.25 -3.47
N HIS A 281 0.18 -5.60 -3.70
CA HIS A 281 -0.36 -5.67 -5.05
C HIS A 281 -1.08 -4.37 -5.41
N SER A 282 -0.70 -3.73 -6.52
CA SER A 282 -1.50 -2.61 -7.05
C SER A 282 -2.62 -3.16 -7.90
N VAL A 283 -3.87 -2.81 -7.56
CA VAL A 283 -5.04 -3.25 -8.34
C VAL A 283 -5.16 -2.45 -9.63
N LYS A 284 -4.68 -1.20 -9.63
CA LYS A 284 -4.77 -0.33 -10.81
C LYS A 284 -3.60 -0.51 -11.77
N TYR A 285 -2.41 -0.80 -11.25
CA TYR A 285 -1.18 -0.88 -12.06
C TYR A 285 -0.35 -2.13 -11.71
N PRO A 286 -0.91 -3.36 -11.84
CA PRO A 286 -0.28 -4.58 -11.34
C PRO A 286 1.08 -4.85 -11.99
N GLU A 287 1.16 -4.87 -13.33
CA GLU A 287 2.39 -5.16 -14.06
C GLU A 287 3.50 -4.11 -13.81
N LEU A 288 3.12 -2.84 -13.79
CA LEU A 288 4.05 -1.73 -13.61
C LEU A 288 4.64 -1.74 -12.19
N VAL A 289 3.81 -1.96 -11.17
CA VAL A 289 4.27 -1.99 -9.77
C VAL A 289 5.14 -3.22 -9.51
N ASP A 290 4.81 -4.38 -10.08
CA ASP A 290 5.66 -5.57 -9.98
C ASP A 290 7.00 -5.38 -10.68
N LYS A 291 7.02 -4.72 -11.84
CA LYS A 291 8.26 -4.35 -12.54
C LYS A 291 9.10 -3.38 -11.73
N ILE A 292 8.48 -2.36 -11.13
CA ILE A 292 9.15 -1.40 -10.24
C ILE A 292 9.80 -2.13 -9.05
N LYS A 293 9.09 -3.07 -8.42
CA LYS A 293 9.61 -3.84 -7.30
C LYS A 293 10.78 -4.74 -7.67
N ARG A 294 10.67 -5.48 -8.78
CA ARG A 294 11.76 -6.37 -9.27
C ARG A 294 13.02 -5.55 -9.51
N ASN A 295 12.91 -4.47 -10.26
CA ASN A 295 14.05 -3.62 -10.61
C ASN A 295 14.60 -2.87 -9.39
N PHE A 296 13.75 -2.47 -8.43
CA PHE A 296 14.19 -1.86 -7.18
C PHE A 296 15.07 -2.80 -6.34
N ASN A 297 14.73 -4.10 -6.31
CA ASN A 297 15.54 -5.10 -5.62
C ASN A 297 16.90 -5.34 -6.32
N GLU A 298 16.95 -5.24 -7.65
CA GLU A 298 18.19 -5.33 -8.44
C GLU A 298 19.08 -4.10 -8.27
N TYR A 299 18.51 -2.89 -8.23
CA TYR A 299 19.24 -1.64 -7.99
C TYR A 299 19.89 -1.54 -6.59
N ARG A 300 19.59 -2.52 -5.71
CA ARG A 300 20.08 -2.61 -4.33
C ARG A 300 21.23 -3.61 -4.16
N LYS A 301 21.48 -4.46 -5.16
CA LYS A 301 22.65 -5.35 -5.19
C LYS A 301 23.85 -4.59 -5.75
#